data_AF-A0A3M1EMS3-F1
#
_entry.id   AF-A0A3M1EMS3-F1
#
_cell.length_a   1.000
_cell.length_b   1.000
_cell.length_c   1.000
_cell.angle_alpha   90.00
_cell.angle_beta   90.00
_cell.angle_gamma   90.00
#
_symmetry.space_group_name_H-M   'P 1'
#
loop_
_entity.id
_entity.type
_entity.pdbx_description
1 polymer ?
#
loop_
_entity_poly.entity_id
_entity_poly.type
_entity_poly.pdbx_seq_one_letter_code
_entity_poly.pdbx_strand_id
1 'polypeptide(L)' 'MSTVAIKRSDKTLVFGPTERDRIREVLKGKVRWDRRTNRWLGLAPVEELKALLEEAGYEVRLMGPPARE' A
#
# COMPACT_ATOMS: atom_id res chain seq x y z
N MET A 1 15.45 6.70 0.41
CA MET A 1 14.45 5.83 1.04
C MET A 1 13.08 6.32 0.59
N SER A 2 12.24 5.42 0.09
CA SER A 2 10.92 5.79 -0.43
C SER A 2 9.87 5.44 0.61
N THR A 3 9.01 6.40 0.92
CA THR A 3 7.94 6.22 1.91
C THR A 3 6.64 5.82 1.21
N VAL A 4 5.98 4.79 1.72
CA VAL A 4 4.66 4.33 1.25
C VAL A 4 3.67 4.50 2.38
N ALA A 5 2.60 5.25 2.13
CA ALA A 5 1.52 5.39 3.09
C ALA A 5 0.38 4.43 2.77
N ILE A 6 -0.13 3.72 3.78
CA ILE A 6 -1.29 2.82 3.63
C ILE A 6 -2.41 3.34 4.54
N LYS A 7 -3.56 3.66 3.97
CA LYS A 7 -4.76 4.01 4.73
C LYS A 7 -5.41 2.76 5.32
N ARG A 8 -5.52 2.68 6.65
CA ARG A 8 -6.11 1.50 7.31
C ARG A 8 -7.59 1.32 7.01
N SER A 9 -8.32 2.41 6.82
CA SER A 9 -9.78 2.41 6.63
C SER A 9 -10.22 1.75 5.32
N ASP A 10 -9.48 1.99 4.24
CA ASP A 10 -9.88 1.61 2.88
C ASP A 10 -8.77 0.85 2.13
N LYS A 11 -7.65 0.57 2.80
CA LYS A 11 -6.47 -0.11 2.26
C LYS A 11 -5.86 0.61 1.04
N THR A 12 -6.10 1.91 0.89
CA THR A 12 -5.45 2.71 -0.16
C THR A 12 -3.96 2.82 0.11
N LEU A 13 -3.15 2.53 -0.90
CA LEU A 13 -1.74 2.83 -0.92
C LEU A 13 -1.49 4.16 -1.62
N VAL A 14 -0.65 4.98 -1.00
CA VAL A 14 -0.21 6.29 -1.47
C VAL A 14 1.32 6.24 -1.56
N PHE A 15 1.83 6.42 -2.77
CA PHE A 15 3.26 6.39 -3.07
C PHE A 15 3.56 7.26 -4.28
N GLY A 16 4.83 7.60 -4.46
CA GLY A 16 5.28 8.39 -5.62
C GLY A 16 5.12 7.64 -6.94
N PRO A 17 4.87 8.32 -8.06
CA PRO A 17 4.66 7.68 -9.37
C PRO A 17 5.85 6.84 -9.84
N THR A 18 7.07 7.22 -9.42
CA THR A 18 8.32 6.50 -9.74
C THR A 18 8.38 5.11 -9.11
N GLU A 19 7.80 4.92 -7.93
CA GLU A 19 7.84 3.65 -7.19
C GLU A 19 6.71 2.70 -7.61
N ARG A 20 5.82 3.14 -8.52
CA ARG A 20 4.64 2.37 -8.93
C ARG A 20 4.98 0.99 -9.46
N ASP A 21 5.94 0.90 -10.37
CA ASP A 21 6.27 -0.38 -11.01
C ASP A 21 6.86 -1.35 -9.98
N ARG A 22 7.76 -0.84 -9.13
CA ARG A 22 8.40 -1.62 -8.08
C ARG A 22 7.42 -2.07 -7.00
N ILE A 23 6.48 -1.22 -6.57
CA ILE A 23 5.43 -1.61 -5.63
C ILE A 23 4.48 -2.65 -6.24
N ARG A 24 4.17 -2.56 -7.54
CA ARG A 24 3.37 -3.59 -8.22
C ARG A 24 4.10 -4.93 -8.28
N GLU A 25 5.42 -4.93 -8.47
CA GLU A 25 6.24 -6.14 -8.41
C GLU A 25 6.32 -6.73 -7.00
N VAL A 26 6.56 -5.90 -5.98
CA VAL A 26 6.62 -6.33 -4.57
C VAL A 26 5.26 -6.88 -4.12
N LEU A 27 4.17 -6.19 -4.46
CA LEU A 27 2.80 -6.57 -4.08
C LEU A 27 2.12 -7.42 -5.16
N LYS A 28 2.87 -8.25 -5.89
CA LYS A 28 2.41 -9.01 -7.07
C LYS A 28 1.02 -9.64 -6.88
N GLY A 29 -0.02 -9.04 -7.48
CA GLY A 29 -1.41 -9.51 -7.41
C GLY A 29 -2.18 -9.18 -6.12
N LYS A 30 -1.53 -8.52 -5.14
CA LYS A 30 -2.13 -8.06 -3.86
C LYS A 30 -2.55 -6.59 -3.89
N VAL A 31 -2.37 -5.92 -5.03
CA VAL A 31 -2.75 -4.53 -5.23
C VAL A 31 -3.53 -4.38 -6.52
N ARG A 32 -4.56 -3.53 -6.50
CA ARG A 32 -5.42 -3.22 -7.64
C ARG A 32 -5.48 -1.72 -7.86
N TRP A 33 -5.45 -1.30 -9.11
CA TRP A 33 -5.77 0.09 -9.47
C TRP A 33 -7.28 0.28 -9.52
N ASP A 34 -7.80 1.17 -8.69
CA ASP A 34 -9.18 1.61 -8.74
C ASP A 34 -9.31 2.82 -9.69
N ARG A 35 -9.97 2.61 -10.82
CA ARG A 35 -10.18 3.65 -11.85
C ARG A 35 -11.17 4.73 -11.42
N ARG A 36 -12.04 4.45 -10.44
CA ARG A 36 -13.07 5.41 -9.97
C ARG A 36 -12.48 6.51 -9.12
N THR A 37 -11.56 6.14 -8.22
CA THR A 37 -10.92 7.06 -7.28
C THR A 37 -9.47 7.38 -7.65
N ASN A 38 -8.96 6.77 -8.73
CA ASN A 38 -7.59 6.93 -9.22
C ASN A 38 -6.54 6.58 -8.16
N ARG A 39 -6.78 5.48 -7.44
CA ARG A 39 -5.99 5.06 -6.26
C ARG A 39 -5.61 3.59 -6.36
N TRP A 40 -4.50 3.22 -5.72
CA TRP A 40 -4.14 1.82 -5.53
C TRP A 40 -4.80 1.28 -4.27
N LEU A 41 -5.56 0.20 -4.39
CA LEU A 41 -6.20 -0.50 -3.29
C LEU A 41 -5.47 -1.81 -3.01
N GLY A 42 -5.17 -2.05 -1.74
CA GLY A 42 -4.67 -3.33 -1.25
C GLY A 42 -5.78 -4.37 -1.19
N LEU A 43 -5.54 -5.54 -1.78
CA LEU A 43 -6.43 -6.70 -1.71
C LEU A 43 -6.13 -7.56 -0.47
N ALA A 44 -4.89 -7.51 0.03
CA ALA A 44 -4.44 -8.22 1.22
C ALA A 44 -4.68 -7.40 2.52
N PRO A 45 -4.54 -8.01 3.72
CA PRO A 45 -4.54 -7.30 4.99
C PRO A 45 -3.45 -6.22 5.04
N VAL A 46 -3.72 -5.11 5.75
CA VAL A 46 -2.79 -3.98 5.87
C VAL A 46 -1.44 -4.42 6.44
N GLU A 47 -1.45 -5.33 7.42
CA GLU A 47 -0.22 -5.86 8.03
C GLU A 47 0.61 -6.66 7.05
N GLU A 48 -0.03 -7.46 6.19
CA GLU A 48 0.67 -8.22 5.16
C GLU A 48 1.29 -7.30 4.11
N LEU A 49 0.55 -6.28 3.66
CA LEU A 49 1.08 -5.27 2.74
C LEU A 49 2.25 -4.50 3.36
N LYS A 50 2.15 -4.17 4.65
CA LYS A 50 3.21 -3.50 5.41
C LYS A 50 4.48 -4.35 5.45
N ALA A 51 4.35 -5.62 5.86
CA ALA A 51 5.48 -6.54 5.95
C ALA A 51 6.21 -6.68 4.61
N LEU A 52 5.48 -6.92 3.52
CA LEU A 52 6.07 -7.07 2.18
C LEU A 52 6.81 -5.80 1.72
N LEU A 53 6.26 -4.62 2.01
CA LEU A 53 6.90 -3.35 1.65
C LEU A 53 8.13 -3.07 2.53
N GLU A 54 8.06 -3.36 3.83
CA GLU A 54 9.21 -3.24 4.74
C GLU A 54 10.34 -4.21 4.36
N GLU A 55 10.02 -5.46 4.01
CA GLU A 55 11.00 -6.45 3.50
C GLU A 55 11.67 -5.98 2.20
N ALA A 56 10.92 -5.27 1.35
CA ALA A 56 11.47 -4.67 0.13
C ALA A 56 12.29 -3.38 0.38
N GLY A 57 12.42 -2.95 1.63
CA GLY A 57 13.23 -1.79 2.04
C GLY A 57 12.48 -0.45 1.97
N TYR A 58 11.15 -0.46 1.97
CA TYR A 58 10.34 0.75 2.02
C TYR A 58 10.00 1.16 3.45
N GLU A 59 9.89 2.47 3.69
CA GLU A 59 9.33 2.98 4.93
C GLU A 59 7.81 3.01 4.82
N VAL A 60 7.11 2.16 5.57
CA VAL A 60 5.64 2.09 5.52
C VAL A 60 5.01 2.93 6.63
N ARG A 61 4.18 3.90 6.24
CA ARG A 61 3.39 4.72 7.17
C ARG A 61 1.92 4.32 7.12
N LEU A 62 1.43 3.73 8.21
CA LEU A 62 0.01 3.44 8.33
C LEU A 62 -0.76 4.70 8.73
N MET A 63 -1.66 5.15 7.86
CA MET A 63 -2.50 6.33 8.08
C MET A 63 -3.90 5.95 8.55
N GLY A 64 -4.42 6.75 9.49
CA GLY A 64 -5.75 6.58 10.08
C GLY A 64 -5.76 5.66 11.30
N PRO A 65 -6.82 5.75 12.14
CA PRO A 65 -6.99 4.85 13.26
C PRO A 65 -7.08 3.39 12.76
N PRO A 66 -6.64 2.38 13.55
CA PRO A 66 -6.99 1.00 13.26
C PRO A 66 -8.52 0.96 13.06
N ALA A 67 -8.98 0.29 11.99
CA ALA A 67 -10.40 0.06 11.83
C ALA A 67 -10.87 -0.60 13.14
N ARG A 68 -11.70 0.11 13.92
CA ARG A 68 -12.32 -0.46 15.10
C ARG A 68 -13.18 -1.61 14.58
N GLU A 69 -12.79 -2.83 14.94
CA GLU A 69 -13.58 -4.05 14.79
C GLU A 69 -14.95 -3.90 15.45
#